data_AF-A0A7X6US18-F1
#
_entry.id   AF-A0A7X6US18-F1
#
_cell.length_a   1.000
_cell.length_b   1.000
_cell.length_c   1.000
_cell.angle_alpha   90.00
_cell.angle_beta   90.00
_cell.angle_gamma   90.00
#
_symmetry.space_group_name_H-M   'P 1'
#
loop_
_entity.id
_entity.type
_entity.pdbx_description
1 polymer ?
#
loop_
_entity_poly.entity_id
_entity_poly.type
_entity_poly.pdbx_seq_one_letter_code
_entity_poly.pdbx_strand_id
1 'polypeptide(L)'
;MKTENTVKTAVGLFIFVLVGALISALVGGAFGALVATVSPEFVSDLFIQKAEAGVVRYAFAVGMIWGLFIGASVSGFACLLAAIIKILRIRFEHKKEQTPNKLA
;
A
#
# COMPACT_ATOMS: atom_id res chain seq x y z
N MET A 1 25.75 -18.28 13.71
CA MET A 1 25.07 -18.80 12.49
C MET A 1 23.54 -18.69 12.50
N LYS A 2 22.84 -18.84 13.63
CA LYS A 2 21.36 -18.69 13.68
C LYS A 2 20.89 -17.24 13.50
N THR A 3 21.64 -16.28 14.02
CA THR A 3 21.37 -14.82 13.93
C THR A 3 21.47 -14.26 12.52
N GLU A 4 22.45 -14.70 11.72
CA GLU A 4 22.66 -14.25 10.34
C GLU A 4 21.44 -14.54 9.44
N ASN A 5 20.83 -15.72 9.62
CA ASN A 5 19.61 -16.11 8.89
C ASN A 5 18.39 -15.31 9.35
N THR A 6 18.29 -14.96 10.64
CA THR A 6 17.22 -14.10 11.15
C THR A 6 17.32 -12.69 10.59
N VAL A 7 18.53 -12.12 10.54
CA VAL A 7 18.78 -10.78 9.97
C VAL A 7 18.48 -10.76 8.47
N LYS A 8 18.95 -11.75 7.70
CA LYS A 8 18.62 -11.88 6.27
C LYS A 8 17.10 -11.94 6.02
N THR A 9 16.37 -12.66 6.87
CA THR A 9 14.91 -12.77 6.77
C THR A 9 14.22 -11.44 7.09
N ALA A 10 14.66 -10.74 8.15
CA ALA A 10 14.13 -9.43 8.52
C ALA A 10 14.38 -8.38 7.42
N VAL A 11 15.58 -8.36 6.84
CA VAL A 11 15.92 -7.47 5.72
C VAL A 11 15.08 -7.80 4.48
N GLY A 12 14.89 -9.08 4.16
CA GLY A 12 14.03 -9.49 3.05
C GLY A 12 12.58 -9.05 3.21
N LEU A 13 12.02 -9.17 4.42
CA LEU A 13 10.68 -8.68 4.73
C LEU A 13 10.59 -7.15 4.63
N PHE A 14 11.57 -6.45 5.18
CA PHE A 14 11.63 -4.99 5.12
C PHE A 14 11.64 -4.48 3.67
N ILE A 15 12.53 -5.02 2.84
CA ILE A 15 12.61 -4.64 1.42
C ILE A 15 11.29 -4.92 0.71
N PHE A 16 10.63 -6.03 1.03
CA PHE A 16 9.39 -6.40 0.38
C PHE A 16 8.21 -5.48 0.75
N VAL A 17 8.08 -5.14 2.03
CA VAL A 17 7.11 -4.14 2.50
C VAL A 17 7.42 -2.76 1.91
N LEU A 18 8.70 -2.37 1.86
CA LEU A 18 9.16 -1.12 1.26
C LEU A 18 8.77 -1.02 -0.21
N VAL A 19 9.01 -2.07 -1.00
CA VAL A 19 8.64 -2.13 -2.41
C VAL A 19 7.12 -2.08 -2.59
N GLY A 20 6.36 -2.82 -1.79
CA GLY A 20 4.89 -2.76 -1.82
C GLY A 20 4.35 -1.36 -1.49
N ALA A 21 4.97 -0.67 -0.53
CA ALA A 21 4.62 0.70 -0.18
C ALA A 21 4.98 1.69 -1.28
N LEU A 22 6.15 1.53 -1.92
CA LEU A 22 6.56 2.33 -3.07
C LEU A 22 5.62 2.16 -4.26
N ILE A 23 5.21 0.92 -4.55
CA ILE A 23 4.26 0.64 -5.63
C ILE A 23 2.90 1.25 -5.31
N SER A 24 2.42 1.13 -4.08
CA SER A 24 1.15 1.76 -3.66
C SER A 24 1.21 3.29 -3.78
N ALA A 25 2.34 3.90 -3.41
CA ALA A 25 2.57 5.33 -3.59
C ALA A 25 2.60 5.73 -5.07
N LEU A 26 3.24 4.95 -5.94
CA LEU A 26 3.24 5.18 -7.39
C LEU A 26 1.82 5.07 -7.98
N VAL A 27 1.03 4.09 -7.55
CA VAL A 27 -0.36 3.95 -7.99
C VAL A 27 -1.21 5.14 -7.52
N GLY A 28 -1.06 5.57 -6.27
CA GLY A 28 -1.73 6.76 -5.76
C GLY A 28 -1.33 8.05 -6.50
N GLY A 29 -0.04 8.20 -6.79
CA GLY A 29 0.49 9.34 -7.56
C GLY A 29 0.04 9.35 -9.02
N ALA A 30 0.08 8.20 -9.69
CA ALA A 30 -0.40 8.03 -11.07
C ALA A 30 -1.91 8.30 -11.17
N PHE A 31 -2.67 7.85 -10.16
CA PHE A 31 -4.08 8.17 -10.08
C PHE A 31 -4.31 9.68 -9.89
N GLY A 32 -3.59 10.32 -8.97
CA GLY A 32 -3.65 11.77 -8.78
C GLY A 32 -3.30 12.55 -10.06
N ALA A 33 -2.30 12.09 -10.81
CA ALA A 33 -1.94 12.64 -12.11
C ALA A 33 -3.07 12.47 -13.14
N LEU A 34 -3.71 11.29 -13.19
CA LEU A 34 -4.87 11.03 -14.05
C LEU A 34 -6.02 11.99 -13.74
N VAL A 35 -6.35 12.19 -12.46
CA VAL A 35 -7.36 13.18 -12.05
C VAL A 35 -6.98 14.58 -12.53
N ALA A 36 -5.73 14.99 -12.37
CA ALA A 36 -5.26 16.29 -12.85
C ALA A 36 -5.38 16.45 -14.38
N THR A 37 -5.23 15.36 -15.15
CA THR A 37 -5.41 15.41 -16.61
C THR A 37 -6.87 15.44 -17.06
N VAL A 38 -7.77 14.73 -16.36
CA VAL A 38 -9.19 14.63 -16.76
C VAL A 38 -9.98 15.83 -16.27
N SER A 39 -9.67 16.35 -15.09
CA SER A 39 -10.37 17.49 -14.47
C SER A 39 -9.37 18.51 -13.89
N PRO A 40 -8.62 19.22 -14.76
CA PRO A 40 -7.68 20.24 -14.31
C PRO A 40 -8.38 21.35 -13.51
N GLU A 41 -9.63 21.69 -13.89
CA GLU A 41 -10.52 22.62 -13.17
C GLU A 41 -10.72 22.19 -11.70
N PHE A 42 -10.94 20.89 -11.50
CA PHE A 42 -11.20 20.32 -10.17
C PHE A 42 -9.95 20.37 -9.30
N VAL A 43 -8.77 20.11 -9.88
CA VAL A 43 -7.49 20.19 -9.16
C VAL A 43 -7.10 21.65 -8.87
N SER A 44 -7.38 22.58 -9.78
CA SER A 44 -7.07 24.00 -9.58
C SER A 44 -8.01 24.68 -8.57
N ASP A 45 -9.32 24.36 -8.57
CA ASP A 45 -10.24 24.78 -7.50
C ASP A 45 -10.01 24.00 -6.17
N LEU A 46 -9.22 22.90 -6.17
CA LEU A 46 -8.78 22.18 -4.96
C LEU A 46 -7.64 22.87 -4.20
N PHE A 47 -6.97 23.84 -4.82
CA PHE A 47 -5.95 24.63 -4.16
C PHE A 47 -6.36 26.10 -4.02
N ILE A 48 -7.45 26.49 -4.68
CA ILE A 48 -8.00 27.85 -4.68
C ILE A 48 -9.42 27.79 -4.10
N GLN A 49 -9.61 28.24 -2.86
CA GLN A 49 -10.94 28.43 -2.31
C GLN A 49 -11.68 29.51 -3.11
N LYS A 50 -12.56 29.12 -4.03
CA LYS A 50 -13.61 30.03 -4.51
C LYS A 50 -14.62 30.25 -3.40
N ALA A 51 -14.69 31.50 -2.94
CA ALA A 51 -15.55 31.93 -1.84
C ALA A 51 -17.06 31.69 -2.06
N GLU A 52 -17.51 31.40 -3.28
CA GLU A 52 -18.93 31.22 -3.62
C GLU A 52 -19.54 29.85 -3.24
N ALA A 53 -18.73 28.79 -3.16
CA ALA A 53 -19.21 27.47 -2.75
C ALA A 53 -18.79 27.22 -1.30
N GLY A 54 -19.70 27.49 -0.35
CA GLY A 54 -19.44 27.48 1.09
C GLY A 54 -18.46 26.39 1.56
N VAL A 55 -17.46 26.81 2.34
CA VAL A 55 -16.28 26.06 2.81
C VAL A 55 -16.58 24.62 3.25
N VAL A 56 -17.75 24.39 3.84
CA VAL A 56 -18.21 23.07 4.29
C VAL A 56 -18.40 22.07 3.15
N ARG A 57 -18.99 22.51 2.02
CA ARG A 57 -19.23 21.65 0.84
C ARG A 57 -17.92 21.27 0.16
N TYR A 58 -17.00 22.23 0.11
CA TYR A 58 -15.65 22.02 -0.38
C TYR A 58 -14.87 21.03 0.48
N ALA A 59 -14.82 21.25 1.79
CA ALA A 59 -14.13 20.36 2.73
C ALA A 59 -14.70 18.93 2.70
N PHE A 60 -16.02 18.79 2.53
CA PHE A 60 -16.67 17.49 2.42
C PHE A 60 -16.31 16.75 1.12
N ALA A 61 -16.34 17.42 -0.03
CA ALA A 61 -15.97 16.83 -1.31
C ALA A 61 -14.49 16.43 -1.35
N VAL A 62 -13.61 17.30 -0.88
CA VAL A 62 -12.18 17.04 -0.76
C VAL A 62 -11.91 15.89 0.21
N GLY A 63 -12.56 15.91 1.38
CA GLY A 63 -12.43 14.85 2.39
C GLY A 63 -12.89 13.49 1.89
N MET A 64 -14.00 13.42 1.15
CA MET A 64 -14.46 12.17 0.54
C MET A 64 -13.46 11.64 -0.49
N ILE A 65 -12.96 12.50 -1.38
CA ILE A 65 -12.07 12.09 -2.48
C ILE A 65 -10.72 11.62 -1.92
N TRP A 66 -10.06 12.44 -1.11
CA TRP A 66 -8.80 12.06 -0.47
C TRP A 66 -8.96 10.89 0.50
N GLY A 67 -10.07 10.84 1.25
CA GLY A 67 -10.38 9.74 2.16
C GLY A 67 -10.54 8.41 1.44
N LEU A 68 -11.20 8.39 0.28
CA LEU A 68 -11.36 7.19 -0.54
C LEU A 68 -10.02 6.74 -1.14
N PHE A 69 -9.17 7.67 -1.59
CA PHE A 69 -7.84 7.33 -2.10
C PHE A 69 -6.91 6.77 -1.04
N ILE A 70 -6.81 7.44 0.11
CA ILE A 70 -5.98 6.98 1.21
C ILE A 70 -6.52 5.64 1.72
N GLY A 71 -7.84 5.54 1.92
CA GLY A 71 -8.50 4.33 2.38
C GLY A 71 -8.29 3.13 1.44
N ALA A 72 -8.48 3.32 0.14
CA ALA A 72 -8.28 2.26 -0.86
C ALA A 72 -6.81 1.83 -0.98
N SER A 73 -5.86 2.78 -1.00
CA SER A 73 -4.44 2.48 -1.07
C SER A 73 -3.93 1.74 0.18
N VAL A 74 -4.36 2.17 1.37
CA VAL A 74 -4.01 1.50 2.64
C VAL A 74 -4.64 0.12 2.72
N SER A 75 -5.92 -0.02 2.35
CA SER A 75 -6.61 -1.31 2.36
C SER A 75 -6.01 -2.29 1.36
N GLY A 76 -5.69 -1.82 0.15
CA GLY A 76 -5.00 -2.60 -0.88
C GLY A 76 -3.62 -3.07 -0.41
N PHE A 77 -2.86 -2.16 0.20
CA PHE A 77 -1.56 -2.50 0.79
C PHE A 77 -1.69 -3.52 1.93
N ALA A 78 -2.65 -3.35 2.84
CA ALA A 78 -2.89 -4.27 3.94
C ALA A 78 -3.30 -5.67 3.46
N CYS A 79 -4.20 -5.76 2.46
CA CYS A 79 -4.57 -7.03 1.82
C CYS A 79 -3.38 -7.72 1.16
N LEU A 80 -2.55 -6.95 0.44
CA LEU A 80 -1.34 -7.46 -0.17
C LEU A 80 -0.40 -8.03 0.90
N LEU A 81 -0.15 -7.29 1.98
CA LEU A 81 0.67 -7.72 3.12
C LEU A 81 0.14 -9.00 3.77
N ALA A 82 -1.17 -9.11 3.97
CA ALA A 82 -1.81 -10.30 4.53
C ALA A 82 -1.64 -11.53 3.61
N ALA A 83 -1.81 -11.35 2.30
CA ALA A 83 -1.60 -12.42 1.31
C ALA A 83 -0.14 -12.89 1.31
N ILE A 84 0.81 -11.96 1.40
CA ILE A 84 2.23 -12.23 1.47
C ILE A 84 2.60 -13.04 2.71
N ILE A 85 2.10 -12.64 3.88
CA ILE A 85 2.36 -13.35 5.13
C ILE A 85 1.82 -14.79 5.05
N LYS A 86 0.63 -14.98 4.46
CA LYS A 86 0.09 -16.33 4.20
C LYS A 86 0.98 -17.16 3.29
N ILE A 87 1.46 -16.59 2.18
CA ILE A 87 2.36 -17.27 1.24
C ILE A 87 3.66 -17.68 1.93
N LEU A 88 4.24 -16.78 2.74
CA LEU A 88 5.46 -17.06 3.49
C LEU A 88 5.23 -18.18 4.52
N ARG A 89 4.11 -18.16 5.23
CA ARG A 89 3.75 -19.22 6.19
C ARG A 89 3.70 -20.59 5.53
N ILE A 90 3.02 -20.70 4.38
CA ILE A 90 2.92 -21.93 3.58
C ILE A 90 4.31 -22.42 3.14
N ARG A 91 5.17 -21.50 2.68
CA ARG A 91 6.54 -21.83 2.26
C ARG A 91 7.39 -22.34 3.41
N PHE A 92 7.24 -21.77 4.61
CA PHE A 92 7.95 -22.24 5.80
C PHE A 92 7.42 -23.59 6.31
N GLU A 93 6.12 -23.86 6.24
CA GLU A 93 5.54 -25.16 6.57
C GLU A 93 6.03 -26.27 5.62
N HIS A 94 6.02 -26.02 4.31
CA HIS A 94 6.56 -26.98 3.32
C HIS A 94 8.04 -27.29 3.54
N LYS A 95 8.85 -26.30 3.94
CA LYS A 95 10.28 -26.50 4.22
C LYS A 95 10.49 -27.32 5.50
N LYS A 96 9.59 -27.21 6.47
CA LYS A 96 9.60 -28.00 7.71
C LYS A 96 9.26 -29.46 7.45
N GLU A 97 8.28 -29.75 6.57
CA GLU A 97 7.89 -31.12 6.18
C GLU A 97 8.91 -31.87 5.31
N GLN A 98 9.80 -31.18 4.61
CA GLN A 98 10.89 -31.85 3.86
C GLN A 98 12.10 -32.24 4.71
N THR A 99 12.19 -31.74 5.95
CA THR A 99 13.33 -32.01 6.85
C THR A 99 13.18 -33.21 7.81
N PRO A 100 12.02 -33.87 8.04
CA PRO A 100 11.91 -34.98 8.99
C PRO A 100 12.23 -36.36 8.40
N ASN A 101 12.33 -36.53 7.07
CA ASN A 101 12.42 -37.87 6.44
C ASN A 101 13.79 -38.20 5.82
N LYS A 102 14.88 -37.63 6.33
CA LYS A 102 16.25 -38.03 5.95
C LYS A 102 17.04 -38.68 7.10
N LEU A 103 16.35 -39.05 8.17
CA LEU A 103 16.95 -39.63 9.39
C LEU A 103 16.21 -40.90 9.87
N ALA A 104 15.41 -41.54 9.00
CA ALA A 104 14.85 -42.86 9.24
C ALA A 104 15.46 -43.86 8.26
#